data_AF-A0A0C3D7X6-F1
#
_entry.id   AF-A0A0C3D7X6-F1
#
_cell.length_a   1.000
_cell.length_b   1.000
_cell.length_c   1.000
_cell.angle_alpha   90.00
_cell.angle_beta   90.00
_cell.angle_gamma   90.00
#
_symmetry.space_group_name_H-M   'P 1'
#
loop_
_entity.id
_entity.type
_entity.pdbx_description
1 polymer ?
#
loop_
_entity_poly.entity_id
_entity_poly.type
_entity_poly.pdbx_seq_one_letter_code
_entity_poly.pdbx_strand_id
1 'polypeptide(L)'
;GAMFVPIILGSDKTTVSVATGNNEYWPIYISTGNVHNCAHRGHGQAVSLLGFLSIPKSNDMIADPEFRTFRRHLFHSSLTAALETMCPAMLKPEVTLCADGYYRRAIYGIGPYIADYPEQALLACIVQGWCPK
;
A
#
# COMPACT_ATOMS: atom_id res chain seq x y z
N GLY A 1 -9.29 -26.87 -5.93
CA GLY A 1 -9.70 -25.73 -6.78
C GLY A 1 -8.66 -24.62 -6.71
N ALA A 2 -8.73 -23.64 -7.62
CA ALA A 2 -7.91 -22.43 -7.57
C ALA A 2 -8.69 -21.28 -6.91
N MET A 3 -7.98 -20.36 -6.25
CA MET A 3 -8.55 -19.19 -5.59
C MET A 3 -7.65 -17.98 -5.88
N PHE A 4 -8.25 -16.86 -6.28
CA PHE A 4 -7.53 -15.59 -6.38
C PHE A 4 -7.55 -14.88 -5.03
N VAL A 5 -6.41 -14.34 -4.59
CA VAL A 5 -6.22 -13.67 -3.29
C VAL A 5 -5.75 -12.24 -3.54
N PRO A 6 -6.65 -11.25 -3.59
CA PRO A 6 -6.28 -9.86 -3.77
C PRO A 6 -5.58 -9.33 -2.52
N ILE A 7 -4.50 -8.59 -2.73
CA ILE A 7 -3.74 -7.89 -1.70
C ILE A 7 -4.11 -6.42 -1.77
N ILE A 8 -4.88 -5.97 -0.80
CA ILE A 8 -5.32 -4.59 -0.66
C ILE A 8 -4.24 -3.83 0.08
N LEU A 9 -3.84 -2.70 -0.47
CA LEU A 9 -2.91 -1.77 0.16
C LEU A 9 -3.66 -0.53 0.59
N GLY A 10 -3.16 0.17 1.60
CA GLY A 10 -3.67 1.50 1.91
C GLY A 10 -2.63 2.35 2.60
N SER A 11 -2.85 3.66 2.58
CA SER A 11 -2.00 4.60 3.30
C SER A 11 -2.81 5.73 3.86
N ASP A 12 -2.45 6.17 5.05
CA ASP A 12 -3.02 7.35 5.68
C ASP A 12 -1.86 8.21 6.21
N LYS A 13 -1.76 9.46 5.76
CA LYS A 13 -0.67 10.35 6.17
C LYS A 13 -0.83 10.69 7.65
N THR A 14 0.10 10.26 8.49
CA THR A 14 0.05 10.52 9.94
C THR A 14 1.25 11.34 10.41
N THR A 15 0.97 12.33 11.27
CA THR A 15 2.00 13.12 11.95
C THR A 15 2.45 12.38 13.22
N VAL A 16 3.70 11.91 13.27
CA VAL A 16 4.19 11.03 14.34
C VAL A 16 4.86 11.81 15.49
N SER A 17 5.33 13.04 15.26
CA SER A 17 5.86 13.89 16.34
C SER A 17 5.62 15.38 16.13
N VAL A 18 5.13 16.06 17.18
CA VAL A 18 4.80 17.50 17.18
C VAL A 18 5.89 18.33 17.89
N ALA A 19 6.69 17.74 18.78
CA ALA A 19 7.53 18.48 19.71
C ALA A 19 9.02 18.63 19.32
N THR A 20 9.57 17.84 18.38
CA THR A 20 11.05 17.79 18.18
C THR A 20 11.53 17.60 16.74
N GLY A 21 10.64 17.64 15.72
CA GLY A 21 11.09 17.53 14.33
C GLY A 21 10.03 17.47 13.24
N ASN A 22 8.75 17.75 13.56
CA ASN A 22 7.61 17.68 12.63
C ASN A 22 7.56 16.40 11.76
N ASN A 23 8.20 15.28 12.10
CA ASN A 23 8.37 14.18 11.14
C ASN A 23 7.02 13.55 10.80
N GLU A 24 6.70 13.63 9.51
CA GLU A 24 5.51 13.05 8.91
C GLU A 24 5.92 11.74 8.27
N TYR A 25 5.15 10.68 8.52
CA TYR A 25 5.37 9.37 7.92
C TYR A 25 4.12 8.94 7.17
N TRP A 26 4.33 8.11 6.15
CA TRP A 26 3.26 7.43 5.44
C TRP A 26 3.26 5.95 5.85
N PRO A 27 2.47 5.55 6.85
CA PRO A 27 2.21 4.13 7.08
C PRO A 27 1.56 3.52 5.84
N ILE A 28 2.11 2.39 5.39
CA ILE A 28 1.47 1.51 4.42
C ILE A 28 0.85 0.36 5.18
N TYR A 29 -0.44 0.17 4.97
CA TYR A 29 -1.22 -0.96 5.44
C TYR A 29 -1.37 -1.99 4.32
N ILE A 30 -1.41 -3.27 4.71
CA ILE A 30 -1.62 -4.40 3.82
C ILE A 30 -2.72 -5.30 4.38
N SER A 31 -3.59 -5.80 3.50
CA SER A 31 -4.70 -6.66 3.86
C SER A 31 -5.01 -7.66 2.76
N THR A 32 -5.54 -8.82 3.13
CA THR A 32 -6.07 -9.80 2.18
C THR A 32 -7.55 -9.49 1.90
N GLY A 33 -7.95 -9.36 0.63
CA GLY A 33 -9.33 -9.01 0.28
C GLY A 33 -10.34 -10.15 0.38
N ASN A 34 -9.89 -11.40 0.57
CA ASN A 34 -10.76 -12.56 0.79
C ASN A 34 -11.18 -12.74 2.26
N VAL A 35 -11.08 -11.68 3.06
CA VAL A 35 -11.45 -11.71 4.47
C VAL A 35 -12.97 -11.57 4.60
N HIS A 36 -13.59 -12.46 5.37
CA HIS A 36 -15.03 -12.41 5.60
C HIS A 36 -15.41 -11.20 6.47
N ASN A 37 -16.59 -10.63 6.25
CA ASN A 37 -17.05 -9.39 6.91
C ASN A 37 -17.04 -9.46 8.46
N CYS A 38 -17.19 -10.66 9.03
CA CYS A 38 -17.06 -10.85 10.49
C CYS A 38 -15.64 -10.55 11.01
N ALA A 39 -14.60 -10.88 10.23
CA ALA A 39 -13.21 -10.56 10.55
C ALA A 39 -12.86 -9.09 10.24
N HIS A 40 -13.64 -8.41 9.39
CA HIS A 40 -13.52 -6.95 9.23
C HIS A 40 -14.16 -6.18 10.39
N ARG A 41 -15.29 -6.66 10.95
CA ARG A 41 -16.07 -5.92 11.98
C ARG A 41 -15.78 -6.33 13.41
N GLY A 42 -15.32 -7.56 13.64
CA GLY A 42 -15.05 -8.09 14.98
C GLY A 42 -13.55 -8.10 15.26
N HIS A 43 -12.98 -7.00 15.77
CA HIS A 43 -11.63 -6.95 16.36
C HIS A 43 -10.51 -7.65 15.57
N GLY A 44 -10.60 -7.69 14.23
CA GLY A 44 -9.80 -8.61 13.42
C GLY A 44 -8.50 -8.02 12.90
N GLN A 45 -7.44 -8.83 12.99
CA GLN A 45 -6.11 -8.64 12.39
C GLN A 45 -6.13 -8.77 10.85
N ALA A 46 -7.18 -8.27 10.19
CA ALA A 46 -7.33 -8.34 8.73
C ALA A 46 -6.38 -7.38 8.02
N VAL A 47 -5.93 -6.34 8.73
CA VAL A 47 -5.02 -5.30 8.23
C VAL A 47 -3.75 -5.36 9.08
N SER A 48 -2.60 -5.41 8.42
CA SER A 48 -1.27 -5.33 9.04
C SER A 48 -0.54 -4.09 8.56
N LEU A 49 0.37 -3.56 9.37
CA LEU A 49 1.27 -2.48 8.97
C LEU A 49 2.45 -3.10 8.19
N LEU A 50 2.61 -2.71 6.93
CA LEU A 50 3.72 -3.14 6.08
C LEU A 50 5.01 -2.33 6.38
N GLY A 51 4.87 -1.04 6.65
CA GLY A 51 5.99 -0.17 6.99
C GLY A 51 5.67 1.31 6.93
N PHE A 52 6.67 2.15 7.16
CA PHE A 52 6.57 3.60 7.07
C PHE A 52 7.44 4.12 5.92
N LEU A 53 6.84 4.82 4.97
CA LEU A 53 7.60 5.53 3.94
C LEU A 53 8.10 6.86 4.48
N SER A 54 9.34 7.19 4.12
CA SER A 54 9.93 8.49 4.38
C SER A 54 9.35 9.53 3.43
N ILE A 55 8.97 10.68 3.99
CA ILE A 55 8.54 11.84 3.21
C ILE A 55 9.73 12.79 3.11
N PRO A 56 10.37 12.94 1.93
CA PRO A 56 11.43 13.90 1.77
C PRO A 56 10.83 15.31 1.89
N LYS A 57 11.31 16.06 2.88
CA LYS A 57 10.94 17.45 3.08
C LYS A 57 11.96 18.35 2.43
N SER A 58 11.47 19.33 1.68
CA SER A 58 12.27 20.46 1.23
C SER A 58 11.38 21.69 1.30
N ASN A 59 11.82 22.73 2.03
CA ASN A 59 11.04 23.95 2.20
C ASN A 59 11.01 24.79 0.90
N ASP A 60 12.05 24.67 0.07
CA ASP A 60 12.27 25.57 -1.07
C ASP A 60 12.02 24.90 -2.43
N MET A 61 11.91 23.55 -2.49
CA MET A 61 11.88 22.78 -3.75
C MET A 61 10.53 22.12 -4.05
N ILE A 62 9.46 22.45 -3.32
CA ILE A 62 8.13 21.82 -3.52
C ILE A 62 7.59 22.08 -4.95
N ALA A 63 7.91 23.24 -5.52
CA ALA A 63 7.51 23.63 -6.87
C ALA A 63 8.44 23.12 -7.98
N ASP A 64 9.61 22.58 -7.62
CA ASP A 64 10.62 22.11 -8.58
C ASP A 64 10.14 20.81 -9.29
N PRO A 65 10.04 20.80 -10.64
CA PRO A 65 9.67 19.61 -11.40
C PRO A 65 10.58 18.40 -11.14
N GLU A 66 11.87 18.61 -10.93
CA GLU A 66 12.84 17.54 -10.67
C GLU A 66 12.57 16.91 -9.30
N PHE A 67 12.37 17.75 -8.28
CA PHE A 67 12.04 17.29 -6.94
C PHE A 67 10.69 16.53 -6.90
N ARG A 68 9.68 16.99 -7.66
CA ARG A 68 8.39 16.28 -7.79
C ARG A 68 8.56 14.90 -8.43
N THR A 69 9.41 14.81 -9.44
CA THR A 69 9.74 13.55 -10.12
C THR A 69 10.49 12.62 -9.19
N PHE A 70 11.50 13.12 -8.47
CA PHE A 70 12.21 12.40 -7.43
C PHE A 70 11.28 11.84 -6.35
N ARG A 71 10.32 12.63 -5.87
CA ARG A 71 9.33 12.18 -4.87
C ARG A 71 8.48 11.00 -5.37
N ARG A 72 8.03 11.06 -6.63
CA ARG A 72 7.28 9.97 -7.27
C ARG A 72 8.16 8.72 -7.39
N HIS A 73 9.40 8.86 -7.87
CA HIS A 73 10.34 7.74 -7.98
C HIS A 73 10.65 7.11 -6.62
N LEU A 74 10.89 7.91 -5.59
CA LEU A 74 11.14 7.42 -4.23
C LEU A 74 9.94 6.63 -3.70
N PHE A 75 8.73 7.13 -3.91
CA PHE A 75 7.50 6.44 -3.50
C PHE A 75 7.34 5.09 -4.20
N HIS A 76 7.41 5.07 -5.54
CA HIS A 76 7.23 3.84 -6.31
C HIS A 76 8.37 2.83 -6.11
N SER A 77 9.61 3.27 -6.03
CA SER A 77 10.76 2.37 -5.74
C SER A 77 10.64 1.73 -4.36
N SER A 78 10.16 2.48 -3.36
CA SER A 78 9.95 1.96 -2.02
C SER A 78 8.81 0.95 -1.97
N LEU A 79 7.70 1.20 -2.69
CA LEU A 79 6.61 0.22 -2.84
C LEU A 79 7.09 -1.05 -3.56
N THR A 80 7.86 -0.91 -4.63
CA THR A 80 8.44 -2.05 -5.35
C THR A 80 9.31 -2.89 -4.43
N ALA A 81 10.22 -2.26 -3.66
CA ALA A 81 11.07 -2.97 -2.71
C ALA A 81 10.26 -3.67 -1.61
N ALA A 82 9.19 -3.03 -1.11
CA ALA A 82 8.33 -3.63 -0.08
C ALA A 82 7.54 -4.85 -0.61
N LEU A 83 7.13 -4.82 -1.87
CA LEU A 83 6.31 -5.87 -2.51
C LEU A 83 7.11 -6.91 -3.29
N GLU A 84 8.42 -6.71 -3.46
CA GLU A 84 9.30 -7.58 -4.27
C GLU A 84 9.22 -9.05 -3.84
N THR A 85 9.14 -9.28 -2.53
CA THR A 85 9.02 -10.63 -1.94
C THR A 85 7.73 -11.35 -2.33
N MET A 86 6.69 -10.62 -2.75
CA MET A 86 5.41 -11.19 -3.15
C MET A 86 5.35 -11.58 -4.64
N CYS A 87 6.24 -11.04 -5.48
CA CYS A 87 6.25 -11.29 -6.92
C CYS A 87 6.21 -12.79 -7.30
N PRO A 88 6.97 -13.70 -6.65
CA PRO A 88 6.90 -15.13 -6.95
C PRO A 88 5.50 -15.74 -6.75
N ALA A 89 4.80 -15.32 -5.69
CA ALA A 89 3.46 -15.81 -5.35
C ALA A 89 2.36 -15.25 -6.27
N MET A 90 2.66 -14.20 -7.04
CA MET A 90 1.78 -13.67 -8.09
C MET A 90 1.93 -14.44 -9.41
N LEU A 91 3.13 -14.95 -9.69
CA LEU A 91 3.42 -15.68 -10.93
C LEU A 91 3.05 -17.16 -10.83
N LYS A 92 3.33 -17.79 -9.69
CA LYS A 92 3.08 -19.22 -9.47
C LYS A 92 2.07 -19.41 -8.34
N PRO A 93 0.97 -20.13 -8.59
CA PRO A 93 0.01 -20.43 -7.54
C PRO A 93 0.64 -21.27 -6.42
N GLU A 94 0.42 -20.88 -5.18
CA GLU A 94 0.86 -21.61 -3.99
C GLU A 94 -0.26 -22.48 -3.41
N VAL A 95 0.07 -23.61 -2.80
CA VAL A 95 -0.93 -24.46 -2.15
C VAL A 95 -1.11 -23.96 -0.71
N THR A 96 -2.28 -23.40 -0.42
CA THR A 96 -2.58 -22.77 0.86
C THR A 96 -3.77 -23.46 1.54
N LEU A 97 -3.65 -23.71 2.84
CA LEU A 97 -4.75 -24.18 3.67
C LEU A 97 -5.74 -23.03 3.92
N CYS A 98 -6.98 -23.20 3.49
CA CYS A 98 -8.02 -22.21 3.70
C CYS A 98 -8.71 -22.40 5.07
N ALA A 99 -9.41 -21.37 5.54
CA ALA A 99 -10.12 -21.40 6.82
C ALA A 99 -11.24 -22.45 6.91
N ASP A 100 -11.71 -22.95 5.77
CA ASP A 100 -12.70 -24.03 5.68
C ASP A 100 -12.06 -25.44 5.74
N GLY A 101 -10.74 -25.53 5.95
CA GLY A 101 -10.00 -26.78 6.07
C GLY A 101 -9.54 -27.39 4.75
N TYR A 102 -9.86 -26.77 3.61
CA TYR A 102 -9.48 -27.29 2.29
C TYR A 102 -8.21 -26.63 1.75
N TYR A 103 -7.38 -27.43 1.08
CA TYR A 103 -6.23 -26.92 0.33
C TYR A 103 -6.67 -26.39 -1.04
N ARG A 104 -6.24 -25.18 -1.36
CA ARG A 104 -6.50 -24.54 -2.66
C ARG A 104 -5.21 -23.97 -3.23
N ARG A 105 -5.16 -23.86 -4.56
CA ARG A 105 -4.09 -23.16 -5.27
C ARG A 105 -4.40 -21.66 -5.21
N ALA A 106 -3.76 -20.94 -4.30
CA ALA A 106 -3.88 -19.50 -4.14
C ALA A 106 -3.02 -18.78 -5.19
N ILE A 107 -3.64 -17.86 -5.92
CA ILE A 107 -2.98 -16.95 -6.85
C ILE A 107 -3.07 -15.57 -6.23
N TYR A 108 -1.93 -15.00 -5.84
CA TYR A 108 -1.91 -13.67 -5.23
C TYR A 108 -1.86 -12.60 -6.31
N GLY A 109 -2.40 -11.42 -6.02
CA GLY A 109 -2.31 -10.28 -6.93
C GLY A 109 -2.51 -8.97 -6.20
N ILE A 110 -1.88 -7.91 -6.70
CA ILE A 110 -2.09 -6.55 -6.16
C ILE A 110 -3.53 -6.14 -6.48
N GLY A 111 -4.28 -5.83 -5.43
CA GLY A 111 -5.65 -5.35 -5.48
C GLY A 111 -5.72 -3.81 -5.38
N PRO A 112 -6.87 -3.27 -4.94
CA PRO A 112 -7.04 -1.82 -4.82
C PRO A 112 -6.08 -1.20 -3.79
N TYR A 113 -5.70 0.06 -4.05
CA TYR A 113 -4.99 0.91 -3.11
C TYR A 113 -5.96 1.92 -2.50
N ILE A 114 -6.22 1.81 -1.19
CA ILE A 114 -7.14 2.67 -0.46
C ILE A 114 -6.35 3.83 0.15
N ALA A 115 -6.56 5.02 -0.37
CA ALA A 115 -5.93 6.22 0.16
C ALA A 115 -6.75 7.47 -0.16
N ASP A 116 -6.46 8.56 0.53
CA ASP A 116 -7.07 9.86 0.26
C ASP A 116 -6.55 10.48 -1.05
N TYR A 117 -7.21 11.55 -1.51
CA TYR A 117 -6.96 12.11 -2.83
C TYR A 117 -5.49 12.54 -3.08
N PRO A 118 -4.77 13.18 -2.14
CA PRO A 118 -3.35 13.51 -2.33
C PRO A 118 -2.47 12.28 -2.59
N GLU A 119 -2.74 11.19 -1.89
CA GLU A 119 -2.05 9.90 -1.98
C GLU A 119 -2.39 9.20 -3.30
N GLN A 120 -3.66 9.20 -3.70
CA GLN A 120 -4.09 8.70 -5.00
C GLN A 120 -3.40 9.47 -6.13
N ALA A 121 -3.29 10.79 -6.01
CA ALA A 121 -2.63 11.61 -7.01
C ALA A 121 -1.12 11.30 -7.12
N LEU A 122 -0.46 11.01 -5.99
CA LEU A 122 0.93 10.58 -5.97
C LEU A 122 1.09 9.19 -6.61
N LEU A 123 0.24 8.24 -6.24
CA LEU A 123 0.26 6.86 -6.74
C LEU A 123 -0.04 6.78 -8.23
N ALA A 124 -0.98 7.58 -8.73
CA ALA A 124 -1.28 7.68 -10.15
C ALA A 124 -0.30 8.58 -10.93
N CYS A 125 0.68 9.17 -10.26
CA CYS A 125 1.63 10.13 -10.84
C CYS A 125 0.97 11.35 -11.53
N ILE A 126 -0.26 11.71 -11.15
CA ILE A 126 -0.98 12.84 -11.73
C ILE A 126 -0.63 14.16 -11.03
N VAL A 127 -1.16 15.26 -11.57
CA VAL A 127 -1.09 16.58 -10.94
C VAL A 127 -2.23 16.70 -9.92
N GLN A 128 -1.95 17.19 -8.71
CA GLN A 128 -2.99 17.45 -7.73
C GLN A 128 -4.00 18.48 -8.28
N GLY A 129 -5.29 18.25 -8.03
CA GLY A 129 -6.39 19.02 -8.61
C GLY A 129 -6.89 18.46 -9.94
N TRP A 130 -6.22 17.47 -10.52
CA TRP A 130 -6.70 16.76 -11.72
C TRP A 130 -7.36 15.47 -11.31
N CYS A 131 -8.45 15.09 -11.98
CA CYS A 131 -9.09 13.81 -11.73
C CYS A 131 -8.32 12.72 -12.49
N PRO A 132 -7.79 11.68 -11.82
CA PRO A 132 -7.33 10.49 -12.53
C PRO A 132 -8.56 9.89 -13.22
N LYS A 133 -8.50 9.74 -14.54
CA LYS A 133 -9.51 8.98 -15.28
C LYS A 133 -9.25 7.49 -15.11
#